data_AF-A0A525K0Q8-F1
#
_entry.id   AF-A0A525K0Q8-F1
#
_cell.length_a   1.000
_cell.length_b   1.000
_cell.length_c   1.000
_cell.angle_alpha   90.00
_cell.angle_beta   90.00
_cell.angle_gamma   90.00
#
_symmetry.space_group_name_H-M   'P 1'
#
loop_
_entity.id
_entity.type
_entity.pdbx_description
1 polymer ?
#
loop_
_entity_poly.entity_id
_entity_poly.type
_entity_poly.pdbx_seq_one_letter_code
_entity_poly.pdbx_strand_id
1 'polypeptide(L)'
;MKPLAEAIAAVGKPMFLHSVGEESSPKAVVARFSHNGGDFDIAASDIVRVTINLQDGVPVRHETGTDPPGSFIAAVGGVSVTPAHQRTQIVVRGKADVLQLYLRESFLDAVVEGQFSCRTLFNSH
;
A
#
# COMPACT_ATOMS: atom_id res chain seq x y z
N MET A 1 -14.45 5.81 4.32
CA MET A 1 -13.33 4.86 4.51
C MET A 1 -12.85 4.91 5.95
N LYS A 2 -13.48 4.12 6.84
CA LYS A 2 -13.14 4.11 8.27
C LYS A 2 -11.71 3.63 8.56
N PRO A 3 -11.18 2.55 7.93
CA PRO A 3 -9.84 2.07 8.23
C PRO A 3 -8.73 3.07 7.90
N LEU A 4 -8.91 3.89 6.86
CA LEU A 4 -7.98 4.97 6.54
C LEU A 4 -7.95 6.02 7.64
N ALA A 5 -9.12 6.43 8.15
CA ALA A 5 -9.20 7.41 9.23
C ALA A 5 -8.55 6.88 10.52
N GLU A 6 -8.73 5.59 10.83
CA GLU A 6 -8.08 4.91 11.96
C GLU A 6 -6.56 4.90 11.78
N ALA A 7 -6.06 4.58 10.57
CA ALA A 7 -4.63 4.63 10.28
C ALA A 7 -4.07 6.05 10.45
N ILE A 8 -4.76 7.08 9.93
CA ILE A 8 -4.35 8.48 10.10
C ILE A 8 -4.29 8.88 11.57
N ALA A 9 -5.26 8.44 12.37
CA ALA A 9 -5.27 8.69 13.81
C ALA A 9 -4.10 7.99 14.53
N ALA A 10 -3.73 6.78 14.08
CA ALA A 10 -2.68 5.98 14.70
C ALA A 10 -1.26 6.43 14.33
N VAL A 11 -1.01 6.75 13.06
CA VAL A 11 0.36 7.03 12.54
C VAL A 11 0.58 8.44 12.03
N GLY A 12 -0.47 9.27 12.01
CA GLY A 12 -0.43 10.62 11.46
C GLY A 12 -0.83 10.69 9.99
N LYS A 13 -0.77 11.90 9.44
CA LYS A 13 -1.19 12.17 8.05
C LYS A 13 -0.26 11.45 7.05
N PRO A 14 -0.81 10.86 5.98
CA PRO A 14 0.00 10.24 4.95
C PRO A 14 0.79 11.32 4.18
N MET A 15 1.95 10.93 3.67
CA MET A 15 2.77 11.76 2.79
C MET A 15 2.13 11.90 1.40
N PHE A 16 1.35 10.90 0.99
CA PHE A 16 0.62 10.88 -0.27
C PHE A 16 -0.75 10.26 -0.04
N LEU A 17 -1.79 10.84 -0.63
CA LEU A 17 -3.15 10.33 -0.57
C LEU A 17 -3.83 10.53 -1.92
N HIS A 18 -4.36 9.45 -2.49
CA HIS A 18 -5.08 9.50 -3.75
C HIS A 18 -6.33 8.61 -3.67
N SER A 19 -7.47 9.17 -4.08
CA SER A 19 -8.76 8.49 -4.08
C SER A 19 -9.14 8.11 -5.51
N VAL A 20 -9.72 6.92 -5.68
CA VAL A 20 -10.22 6.42 -6.96
C VAL A 20 -11.74 6.27 -6.88
N GLY A 21 -12.44 6.82 -7.88
CA GLY A 21 -13.90 6.92 -7.91
C GLY A 21 -14.40 8.27 -7.42
N GLU A 22 -15.67 8.35 -7.02
CA GLU A 22 -16.28 9.59 -6.52
C GLU A 22 -15.64 10.04 -5.20
N GLU A 23 -15.30 11.33 -5.08
CA GLU A 23 -14.62 11.86 -3.88
C GLU A 23 -15.42 11.68 -2.59
N SER A 24 -16.75 11.78 -2.67
CA SER A 24 -17.66 11.59 -1.52
C SER A 24 -17.76 10.11 -1.10
N SER A 25 -17.47 9.19 -2.02
CA SER A 25 -17.62 7.75 -1.82
C SER A 25 -16.54 6.95 -2.59
N PRO A 26 -15.26 7.13 -2.24
CA PRO A 26 -14.17 6.56 -3.02
C PRO A 26 -14.18 5.04 -2.93
N LYS A 27 -14.07 4.37 -4.08
CA LYS A 27 -14.07 2.90 -4.20
C LYS A 27 -12.73 2.30 -3.77
N ALA A 28 -11.66 3.04 -4.00
CA ALA A 28 -10.33 2.70 -3.50
C ALA A 28 -9.59 3.96 -3.04
N VAL A 29 -8.67 3.81 -2.10
CA VAL A 29 -7.74 4.86 -1.68
C VAL A 29 -6.33 4.31 -1.61
N VAL A 30 -5.38 5.04 -2.18
CA VAL A 30 -3.95 4.79 -2.10
C VAL A 30 -3.35 5.81 -1.12
N ALA A 31 -2.66 5.33 -0.09
CA ALA A 31 -2.02 6.19 0.90
C ALA A 31 -0.58 5.73 1.17
N ARG A 32 0.39 6.65 1.17
CA ARG A 32 1.77 6.37 1.61
C ARG A 32 1.99 6.95 2.99
N PHE A 33 2.47 6.13 3.92
CA PHE A 33 2.83 6.56 5.26
C PHE A 33 4.32 6.33 5.50
N SER A 34 4.98 7.30 6.14
CA SER A 34 6.26 7.08 6.81
C SER A 34 6.07 7.35 8.29
N HIS A 35 6.25 6.31 9.11
CA HIS A 35 5.98 6.37 10.53
C HIS A 35 6.98 5.53 11.32
N ASN A 36 7.07 5.78 12.62
CA ASN A 36 7.82 4.90 13.52
C ASN A 36 7.01 3.63 13.79
N GLY A 37 7.69 2.55 14.18
CA GLY A 37 7.07 1.28 14.52
C GLY A 37 6.02 1.42 15.62
N GLY A 38 5.13 0.45 15.70
CA GLY A 38 4.01 0.48 16.60
C GLY A 38 3.21 -0.81 16.53
N ASP A 39 2.31 -0.94 17.50
CA ASP A 39 1.34 -2.03 17.56
C ASP A 39 0.00 -1.48 17.07
N PHE A 40 -0.54 -2.08 16.01
CA PHE A 40 -1.74 -1.64 15.34
C PHE A 40 -2.84 -2.67 15.51
N ASP A 41 -3.96 -2.23 16.07
CA ASP A 41 -5.17 -3.02 16.14
C ASP A 41 -6.15 -2.52 15.07
N ILE A 42 -6.28 -3.30 14.01
CA ILE A 42 -7.11 -2.96 12.87
C ILE A 42 -8.47 -3.61 13.05
N ALA A 43 -9.49 -2.77 13.20
CA ALA A 43 -10.86 -3.21 13.31
C ALA A 43 -11.33 -3.92 12.03
N ALA A 44 -12.22 -4.90 12.19
CA ALA A 44 -12.94 -5.49 11.07
C ALA A 44 -13.70 -4.39 10.29
N SER A 45 -13.65 -4.45 8.96
CA SER A 45 -14.32 -3.51 8.07
C SER A 45 -14.64 -4.16 6.72
N ASP A 46 -15.50 -3.53 5.92
CA ASP A 46 -15.84 -3.91 4.54
C ASP A 46 -14.71 -3.61 3.52
N ILE A 47 -13.50 -3.37 4.02
CA ILE A 47 -12.34 -2.95 3.23
C ILE A 47 -11.27 -4.01 3.28
N VAL A 48 -10.82 -4.43 2.10
CA VAL A 48 -9.56 -5.16 1.95
C VAL A 48 -8.44 -4.14 1.97
N ARG A 49 -7.46 -4.33 2.86
CA ARG A 49 -6.28 -3.48 2.93
C ARG A 49 -5.04 -4.23 2.48
N VAL A 50 -4.36 -3.73 1.46
CA VAL A 50 -3.06 -4.25 1.01
C VAL A 50 -1.98 -3.29 1.47
N THR A 51 -0.97 -3.79 2.17
CA THR A 51 0.19 -3.02 2.62
C THR A 51 1.43 -3.52 1.91
N ILE A 52 2.16 -2.62 1.27
CA ILE A 52 3.41 -2.89 0.55
C ILE A 52 4.52 -2.16 1.30
N ASN A 53 5.53 -2.90 1.77
CA ASN A 53 6.72 -2.32 2.37
C ASN A 53 7.62 -1.73 1.27
N LEU A 54 7.93 -0.43 1.37
CA LEU A 54 8.79 0.25 0.42
C LEU A 54 10.26 0.29 0.86
N GLN A 55 10.56 -0.09 2.10
CA GLN A 55 11.93 -0.04 2.63
C GLN A 55 12.84 -1.11 2.04
N ASP A 56 12.28 -2.28 1.74
CA ASP A 56 13.03 -3.41 1.19
C ASP A 56 13.16 -3.30 -0.34
N GLY A 57 12.48 -2.34 -0.97
CA GLY A 57 12.39 -2.15 -2.41
C GLY A 57 13.53 -1.31 -3.02
N VAL A 58 14.77 -1.49 -2.56
CA VAL A 58 15.90 -0.77 -3.14
C VAL A 58 16.32 -1.47 -4.44
N PRO A 59 16.47 -0.73 -5.56
CA PRO A 59 17.03 -1.29 -6.79
C PRO A 59 18.47 -1.73 -6.51
N VAL A 60 18.74 -3.03 -6.54
CA VAL A 60 20.10 -3.56 -6.38
C VAL A 60 20.75 -3.63 -7.75
N ARG A 61 21.91 -3.00 -7.90
CA ARG A 61 22.72 -3.09 -9.11
C ARG A 61 23.39 -4.46 -9.13
N HIS A 62 23.24 -5.20 -10.22
CA HIS A 62 23.98 -6.43 -10.42
C HIS A 62 25.47 -6.11 -10.66
N GLU A 63 26.37 -6.68 -9.87
CA GLU A 63 27.81 -6.67 -10.18
C GLU A 63 28.19 -7.83 -11.12
N THR A 64 27.37 -8.89 -11.21
CA THR A 64 27.67 -10.09 -12.00
C THR A 64 26.40 -10.74 -12.56
N GLY A 65 26.11 -10.63 -13.87
CA GLY A 65 24.96 -11.27 -14.52
C GLY A 65 24.89 -10.97 -16.03
N THR A 66 24.02 -11.70 -16.75
CA THR A 66 23.75 -11.49 -18.20
C THR A 66 22.77 -10.35 -18.49
N ASP A 67 22.28 -9.66 -17.47
CA ASP A 67 21.35 -8.56 -17.62
C ASP A 67 22.02 -7.32 -18.21
N PRO A 68 21.26 -6.43 -18.89
CA PRO A 68 21.83 -5.25 -19.53
C PRO A 68 22.61 -4.37 -18.54
N PRO A 69 23.72 -3.75 -18.96
CA PRO A 69 24.47 -2.81 -18.13
C PRO A 69 23.58 -1.68 -17.61
N GLY A 70 23.55 -1.48 -16.29
CA GLY A 70 22.69 -0.46 -15.66
C GLY A 70 21.26 -0.91 -15.36
N SER A 71 20.95 -2.19 -15.55
CA SER A 71 19.73 -2.79 -15.01
C SER A 71 19.78 -2.84 -13.47
N PHE A 72 18.63 -2.61 -12.86
CA PHE A 72 18.43 -2.82 -11.43
C PHE A 72 17.35 -3.87 -11.23
N ILE A 73 17.57 -4.80 -10.30
CA ILE A 73 16.51 -5.69 -9.83
C ILE A 73 15.93 -5.04 -8.58
N ALA A 74 14.62 -4.75 -8.60
CA ALA A 74 13.92 -4.34 -7.39
C ALA A 74 13.78 -5.56 -6.47
N ALA A 75 14.32 -5.50 -5.26
CA ALA A 75 13.93 -6.45 -4.23
C ALA A 75 12.41 -6.30 -3.98
N VAL A 76 11.68 -7.40 -4.03
CA VAL A 76 10.22 -7.37 -3.82
C VAL A 76 9.99 -7.10 -2.33
N GLY A 77 9.54 -5.90 -2.01
CA GLY A 77 9.17 -5.57 -0.64
C GLY A 77 8.02 -6.43 -0.14
N GLY A 78 7.97 -6.66 1.17
CA GLY A 78 6.93 -7.48 1.79
C GLY A 78 5.53 -6.93 1.46
N VAL A 79 4.66 -7.80 0.94
CA VAL A 79 3.23 -7.49 0.74
C VAL A 79 2.43 -8.24 1.79
N SER A 80 1.54 -7.53 2.47
CA SER A 80 0.57 -8.13 3.39
C SER A 80 -0.83 -7.69 3.04
N VAL A 81 -1.79 -8.62 3.17
CA VAL A 81 -3.20 -8.35 2.94
C VAL A 81 -3.94 -8.55 4.24
N THR A 82 -4.67 -7.53 4.67
CA THR A 82 -5.67 -7.62 5.73
C THR A 82 -7.03 -7.85 5.05
N PRO A 83 -7.63 -9.05 5.19
CA PRO A 83 -8.94 -9.34 4.60
C PRO A 83 -10.04 -8.43 5.17
N ALA A 84 -11.11 -8.26 4.40
CA ALA A 84 -12.33 -7.64 4.90
C ALA A 84 -12.94 -8.49 6.05
N HIS A 85 -13.71 -7.83 6.91
CA HIS A 85 -14.46 -8.40 8.03
C HIS A 85 -13.62 -9.11 9.10
N GLN A 86 -12.29 -8.99 9.03
CA GLN A 86 -11.37 -9.60 9.98
C GLN A 86 -10.62 -8.55 10.80
N ARG A 87 -10.74 -8.62 12.14
CA ARG A 87 -9.89 -7.83 13.04
C ARG A 87 -8.48 -8.40 13.01
N THR A 88 -7.48 -7.56 12.82
CA THR A 88 -6.08 -8.00 12.69
C THR A 88 -5.18 -7.15 13.58
N GLN A 89 -4.32 -7.82 14.34
CA GLN A 89 -3.25 -7.16 15.08
C GLN A 89 -1.97 -7.23 14.26
N ILE A 90 -1.33 -6.08 14.05
CA ILE A 90 -0.07 -5.98 13.32
C ILE A 90 0.95 -5.29 14.20
N VAL A 91 2.13 -5.90 14.27
CA VAL A 91 3.26 -5.36 15.00
C VAL A 91 4.30 -4.92 13.99
N VAL A 92 4.62 -3.62 13.97
CA VAL A 92 5.68 -3.05 13.13
C VAL A 92 6.84 -2.66 14.03
N ARG A 93 8.03 -3.17 13.75
CA ARG A 93 9.25 -2.87 14.51
C ARG A 93 10.17 -1.97 13.68
N GLY A 94 10.72 -0.94 14.32
CA GLY A 94 11.56 0.05 13.64
C GLY A 94 10.75 1.04 12.80
N LYS A 95 11.43 1.95 12.10
CA LYS A 95 10.76 2.88 11.17
C LYS A 95 10.14 2.10 10.01
N ALA A 96 9.00 2.52 9.51
CA ALA A 96 8.33 1.95 8.35
C ALA A 96 8.08 3.01 7.26
N ASP A 97 8.18 2.60 6.00
CA ASP A 97 7.71 3.35 4.83
C ASP A 97 6.84 2.39 4.01
N VAL A 98 5.54 2.66 3.99
CA VAL A 98 4.55 1.71 3.46
C VAL A 98 3.59 2.41 2.52
N LEU A 99 3.24 1.70 1.44
CA LEU A 99 2.11 2.02 0.59
C LEU A 99 0.93 1.16 1.01
N GLN A 100 -0.18 1.79 1.36
CA GLN A 100 -1.42 1.10 1.73
C GLN A 100 -2.51 1.38 0.71
N LEU A 101 -3.11 0.30 0.22
CA LEU A 101 -4.26 0.30 -0.66
C LEU A 101 -5.47 -0.10 0.18
N TYR A 102 -6.49 0.76 0.21
CA TYR A 102 -7.77 0.52 0.87
C TYR A 102 -8.81 0.29 -0.20
N LEU A 103 -9.29 -0.94 -0.34
CA LEU A 103 -10.15 -1.37 -1.43
C LEU A 103 -11.51 -1.79 -0.86
N ARG A 104 -12.61 -1.16 -1.30
CA ARG A 104 -13.95 -1.69 -1.02
C ARG A 104 -14.13 -3.01 -1.75
N GLU A 105 -14.91 -3.92 -1.20
CA GLU A 105 -15.26 -5.18 -1.87
C GLU A 105 -15.85 -4.92 -3.28
N SER A 106 -16.74 -3.92 -3.40
CA SER A 106 -17.30 -3.48 -4.68
C SER A 106 -16.27 -2.98 -5.73
N PHE A 107 -15.07 -2.57 -5.30
CA PHE A 107 -13.99 -2.26 -6.23
C PHE A 107 -13.37 -3.55 -6.80
N LEU A 108 -13.21 -4.58 -5.96
CA LEU A 108 -12.65 -5.86 -6.38
C LEU A 108 -13.57 -6.55 -7.39
N ASP A 109 -14.88 -6.53 -7.15
CA ASP A 109 -15.88 -7.09 -8.06
C ASP A 109 -15.80 -6.49 -9.48
N ALA A 110 -15.45 -5.20 -9.60
CA ALA A 110 -15.34 -4.50 -10.87
C ALA A 110 -13.97 -4.65 -11.55
N VAL A 111 -12.93 -5.04 -10.82
CA VAL A 111 -11.53 -5.06 -11.31
C VAL A 111 -11.09 -6.44 -11.78
N VAL A 112 -11.76 -7.52 -11.36
CA VAL A 112 -11.46 -8.88 -11.82
C VAL A 112 -11.59 -9.06 -13.35
N GLU A 113 -12.25 -8.12 -14.04
CA GLU A 113 -12.37 -8.10 -15.51
C GLU A 113 -11.51 -7.04 -16.23
N GLY A 114 -10.78 -6.19 -15.50
CA GLY A 114 -10.06 -5.04 -16.07
C GLY A 114 -8.58 -5.29 -16.37
N GLN A 115 -8.10 -4.87 -17.54
CA GLN A 115 -6.65 -4.78 -17.80
C GLN A 115 -5.99 -3.79 -16.82
N PHE A 116 -5.05 -4.30 -16.01
CA PHE A 116 -4.24 -3.48 -15.11
C PHE A 116 -3.30 -2.58 -15.94
N SER A 117 -3.63 -1.30 -16.10
CA SER A 117 -2.78 -0.31 -16.76
C SER A 117 -2.08 0.54 -15.70
N CYS A 118 -0.81 0.25 -15.45
CA CYS A 118 0.04 1.04 -14.56
C CYS A 118 0.36 2.37 -15.24
N ARG A 119 -0.50 3.38 -15.08
CA ARG A 119 -0.13 4.76 -15.43
C ARG A 119 0.93 5.19 -14.43
N THR A 120 2.01 5.79 -14.93
CA THR A 120 3.15 6.32 -14.18
C THR A 120 2.69 7.35 -13.14
N LEU A 121 2.18 6.89 -12.00
CA LEU A 121 1.67 7.70 -10.89
C LEU A 121 2.77 8.14 -9.92
N PHE A 122 3.99 7.62 -10.06
CA PHE A 122 5.08 7.80 -9.09
C PHE A 122 6.24 8.69 -9.56
N ASN A 123 6.17 9.32 -10.72
CA ASN A 123 7.16 10.30 -11.14
C ASN A 123 6.70 11.70 -10.73
N SER A 124 6.92 12.05 -9.45
CA SER A 124 7.00 13.46 -9.05
C SER A 124 8.44 13.93 -9.32
N HIS A 125 8.58 15.06 -10.02
CA HIS A 125 9.86 15.71 -10.34
C HIS A 125 10.70 16.04 -9.10
#